data_AF-A0A2H0VH43-F1
#
_entry.id   AF-A0A2H0VH43-F1
#
_cell.length_a   1.000
_cell.length_b   1.000
_cell.length_c   1.000
_cell.angle_alpha   90.00
_cell.angle_beta   90.00
_cell.angle_gamma   90.00
#
_symmetry.space_group_name_H-M   'P 1'
#
loop_
_entity.id
_entity.type
_entity.pdbx_description
1 polymer ?
#
loop_
_entity_poly.entity_id
_entity_poly.type
_entity_poly.pdbx_seq_one_letter_code
_entity_poly.pdbx_strand_id
1 'polypeptide(L)'
;MADKKERTLVVIKPDGVQRSLIGEIVKRFERTGLKLVGVKMFVPKEDFVEAHYTLDPNWKMNNGTKVIQAAKDKGIKPRTEDPIEQADFVLGTLKKYLTSGPVIAMVWEGLHAVKIVRKIVGGTEPLTSDVGTIRGDFVLDSYQKGDEDNRSVRNLIHASGSTEEADMEIKHWFEDFELVNYRLVQEAILYDVNLDGILE
;
A
#
# COMPACT_ATOMS: atom_id res chain seq x y z
N MET A 1 -2.61 -21.72 -12.59
CA MET A 1 -3.74 -20.84 -13.01
C MET A 1 -3.74 -19.66 -12.06
N ALA A 2 -4.07 -18.46 -12.54
CA ALA A 2 -4.14 -17.28 -11.68
C ALA A 2 -5.30 -17.43 -10.69
N ASP A 3 -5.05 -17.14 -9.41
CA ASP A 3 -6.07 -17.27 -8.37
C ASP A 3 -7.08 -16.12 -8.49
N LYS A 4 -8.36 -16.47 -8.66
CA LYS A 4 -9.48 -15.52 -8.72
C LYS A 4 -9.75 -14.86 -7.35
N LYS A 5 -9.17 -15.41 -6.28
CA LYS A 5 -9.28 -14.96 -4.90
C LYS A 5 -7.97 -14.42 -4.31
N GLU A 6 -7.01 -14.05 -5.15
CA GLU A 6 -5.81 -13.34 -4.68
C GLU A 6 -6.25 -12.08 -3.92
N ARG A 7 -5.65 -11.84 -2.75
CA ARG A 7 -5.95 -10.70 -1.87
C ARG A 7 -4.73 -9.81 -1.71
N THR A 8 -4.96 -8.53 -1.45
CA THR A 8 -3.91 -7.55 -1.17
C THR A 8 -4.37 -6.59 -0.08
N LEU A 9 -3.46 -6.19 0.80
CA LEU A 9 -3.72 -5.15 1.79
C LEU A 9 -3.48 -3.79 1.15
N VAL A 10 -4.40 -2.86 1.42
CA VAL A 10 -4.27 -1.45 1.11
C VAL A 10 -4.52 -0.64 2.37
N VAL A 11 -3.64 0.33 2.67
CA VAL A 11 -3.84 1.23 3.82
C VAL A 11 -3.81 2.68 3.35
N ILE A 12 -4.94 3.39 3.50
CA ILE A 12 -4.99 4.84 3.34
C ILE A 12 -4.35 5.47 4.58
N LYS A 13 -3.26 6.20 4.36
CA LYS A 13 -2.46 6.87 5.40
C LYS A 13 -3.17 8.14 5.91
N PRO A 14 -2.70 8.72 7.03
CA PRO A 14 -3.43 9.83 7.65
C PRO A 14 -3.66 11.04 6.75
N ASP A 15 -2.72 11.39 5.88
CA ASP A 15 -2.89 12.45 4.89
C ASP A 15 -3.99 12.15 3.86
N GLY A 16 -4.18 10.89 3.47
CA GLY A 16 -5.28 10.50 2.58
C GLY A 16 -6.65 10.67 3.24
N VAL A 17 -6.75 10.31 4.53
CA VAL A 17 -7.96 10.50 5.33
C VAL A 17 -8.25 11.99 5.55
N GLN A 18 -7.25 12.75 6.00
CA GLN A 18 -7.39 14.19 6.30
C GLN A 18 -7.70 15.05 5.08
N ARG A 19 -7.39 14.56 3.88
CA ARG A 19 -7.69 15.24 2.61
C ARG A 19 -9.01 14.78 1.99
N SER A 20 -9.83 14.03 2.71
CA SER A 20 -11.13 13.51 2.24
C SER A 20 -11.03 12.65 0.97
N LEU A 21 -9.92 11.91 0.79
CA LEU A 21 -9.67 11.10 -0.42
C LEU A 21 -10.15 9.65 -0.30
N ILE A 22 -10.83 9.28 0.79
CA ILE A 22 -11.27 7.90 1.04
C ILE A 22 -12.15 7.40 -0.11
N GLY A 23 -13.22 8.13 -0.43
CA GLY A 23 -14.15 7.75 -1.50
C GLY A 23 -13.48 7.72 -2.87
N GLU A 24 -12.59 8.68 -3.16
CA GLU A 24 -11.84 8.71 -4.42
C GLU A 24 -10.95 7.48 -4.57
N ILE A 25 -10.19 7.11 -3.53
CA ILE A 25 -9.31 5.94 -3.54
C ILE A 25 -10.11 4.64 -3.67
N VAL A 26 -11.16 4.47 -2.86
CA VAL A 26 -12.04 3.27 -2.92
C VAL A 26 -12.62 3.12 -4.33
N LYS A 27 -13.15 4.20 -4.90
CA LYS A 27 -13.70 4.22 -6.25
C LYS A 27 -12.69 3.80 -7.33
N ARG A 28 -11.38 4.09 -7.15
CA ARG A 28 -10.34 3.65 -8.10
C ARG A 28 -10.21 2.13 -8.17
N PHE A 29 -10.47 1.42 -7.07
CA PHE A 29 -10.41 -0.05 -7.02
C PHE A 29 -11.75 -0.69 -7.40
N GLU A 30 -12.88 -0.17 -6.93
CA GLU A 30 -14.20 -0.70 -7.27
C GLU A 30 -14.46 -0.65 -8.78
N ARG A 31 -14.07 0.45 -9.45
CA ARG A 31 -14.28 0.61 -10.89
C ARG A 31 -13.50 -0.39 -11.75
N THR A 32 -12.50 -1.09 -11.19
CA THR A 32 -11.77 -2.15 -11.90
C THR A 32 -12.35 -3.54 -11.66
N GLY A 33 -13.40 -3.66 -10.84
CA GLY A 33 -14.00 -4.93 -10.47
C GLY A 33 -13.29 -5.66 -9.31
N LEU A 34 -12.40 -4.98 -8.57
CA LEU A 34 -11.86 -5.53 -7.33
C LEU A 34 -12.94 -5.54 -6.25
N LYS A 35 -12.99 -6.61 -5.46
CA LYS A 35 -13.97 -6.79 -4.39
C LYS A 35 -13.36 -6.39 -3.04
N LEU A 36 -14.01 -5.46 -2.33
CA LEU A 36 -13.63 -5.12 -0.96
C LEU A 36 -14.14 -6.19 0.00
N VAL A 37 -13.26 -6.94 0.67
CA VAL A 37 -13.63 -8.04 1.57
C VAL A 37 -13.38 -7.75 3.05
N GLY A 38 -12.67 -6.67 3.37
CA GLY A 38 -12.46 -6.23 4.75
C GLY A 38 -12.12 -4.75 4.78
N VAL A 39 -12.61 -4.01 5.78
CA VAL A 39 -12.30 -2.59 5.97
C VAL A 39 -12.39 -2.21 7.45
N LYS A 40 -11.44 -1.44 7.94
CA LYS A 40 -11.52 -0.81 9.27
C LYS A 40 -10.71 0.48 9.36
N MET A 41 -11.12 1.34 10.29
CA MET A 41 -10.50 2.63 10.56
C MET A 41 -10.06 2.71 12.02
N PHE A 42 -8.81 3.06 12.26
CA PHE A 42 -8.27 3.26 13.61
C PHE A 42 -6.99 4.11 13.57
N VAL A 43 -6.54 4.56 14.74
CA VAL A 43 -5.21 5.18 14.89
C VAL A 43 -4.25 4.07 15.38
N PRO A 44 -3.27 3.64 14.56
CA PRO A 44 -2.38 2.56 14.94
C PRO A 44 -1.40 3.03 16.02
N LYS A 45 -0.94 2.09 16.86
CA LYS A 45 0.14 2.32 17.82
C LYS A 45 1.51 2.13 17.16
N GLU A 46 2.57 2.69 17.74
CA GLU A 46 3.91 2.62 17.17
C GLU A 46 4.44 1.18 17.01
N ASP A 47 4.19 0.32 17.99
CA ASP A 47 4.56 -1.11 17.97
C ASP A 47 3.84 -1.87 16.86
N PHE A 48 2.56 -1.57 16.64
CA PHE A 48 1.77 -2.13 15.55
C PHE A 48 2.31 -1.72 14.17
N VAL A 49 2.71 -0.46 14.01
CA VAL A 49 3.33 0.04 12.77
C VAL A 49 4.72 -0.55 12.56
N GLU A 50 5.51 -0.66 13.63
CA GLU A 50 6.83 -1.29 13.59
C GLU A 50 6.73 -2.72 13.06
N ALA A 51 5.87 -3.51 13.69
CA ALA A 51 5.63 -4.90 13.31
C ALA A 51 5.25 -5.03 11.83
N HIS A 52 4.37 -4.16 11.31
CA HIS A 52 3.98 -4.16 9.90
C HIS A 52 5.18 -4.07 8.94
N TYR A 53 6.15 -3.20 9.22
CA TYR A 53 7.33 -3.04 8.36
C TYR A 53 8.39 -4.13 8.59
N THR A 54 8.36 -4.82 9.73
CA THR A 54 9.35 -5.85 10.08
C THR A 54 8.81 -7.27 10.04
N LEU A 55 7.67 -7.51 9.37
CA LEU A 55 7.14 -8.86 9.12
C LEU A 55 8.15 -9.71 8.35
N ASP A 56 8.82 -9.13 7.35
CA ASP A 56 10.01 -9.71 6.72
C ASP A 56 11.25 -9.38 7.57
N PRO A 57 11.95 -10.37 8.14
CA PRO A 57 13.16 -10.13 8.93
C PRO A 57 14.28 -9.47 8.12
N ASN A 58 14.24 -9.56 6.78
CA ASN A 58 15.23 -8.93 5.90
C ASN A 58 14.88 -7.49 5.54
N TRP A 59 13.71 -6.98 5.94
CA TRP A 59 13.24 -5.67 5.50
C TRP A 59 14.23 -4.56 5.86
N LYS A 60 14.79 -4.56 7.07
CA LYS A 60 15.76 -3.53 7.49
C LYS A 60 17.00 -3.54 6.60
N MET A 61 17.58 -4.71 6.35
CA MET A 61 18.75 -4.86 5.49
C MET A 61 18.44 -4.40 4.06
N ASN A 62 17.31 -4.85 3.50
CA ASN A 62 16.91 -4.54 2.13
C ASN A 62 16.59 -3.04 1.95
N ASN A 63 15.80 -2.46 2.85
CA ASN A 63 15.41 -1.07 2.81
C ASN A 63 16.61 -0.14 2.99
N GLY A 64 17.42 -0.38 4.03
CA GLY A 64 18.61 0.41 4.32
C GLY A 64 19.59 0.42 3.15
N THR A 65 19.90 -0.75 2.59
CA THR A 65 20.80 -0.89 1.45
C THR A 65 20.27 -0.12 0.23
N LYS A 66 18.97 -0.24 -0.05
CA LYS A 66 18.32 0.48 -1.15
C LYS A 66 18.41 2.00 -0.98
N VAL A 67 18.17 2.50 0.23
CA VAL A 67 18.21 3.95 0.51
C VAL A 67 19.64 4.48 0.41
N ILE A 68 20.63 3.76 0.95
CA ILE A 68 22.05 4.10 0.83
C ILE A 68 22.47 4.14 -0.65
N GLN A 69 22.09 3.13 -1.44
CA GLN A 69 22.42 3.08 -2.86
C GLN A 69 21.76 4.23 -3.63
N ALA A 70 20.48 4.51 -3.36
CA ALA A 70 19.77 5.62 -4.00
C ALA A 70 20.38 6.99 -3.67
N ALA A 71 20.93 7.17 -2.47
CA ALA A 71 21.67 8.38 -2.12
C ALA A 71 22.98 8.49 -2.92
N LYS A 72 23.76 7.39 -3.00
CA LYS A 72 25.01 7.32 -3.77
C LYS A 72 24.79 7.58 -5.25
N ASP A 73 23.75 7.02 -5.85
CA ASP A 73 23.41 7.20 -7.27
C ASP A 73 23.07 8.67 -7.59
N LYS A 74 22.55 9.42 -6.60
CA LYS A 74 22.28 10.86 -6.71
C LYS A 74 23.48 11.74 -6.38
N GLY A 75 24.64 11.16 -6.05
CA GLY A 75 25.82 11.89 -5.59
C GLY A 75 25.66 12.52 -4.20
N ILE A 76 24.67 12.08 -3.42
CA ILE A 76 24.39 12.57 -2.08
C ILE A 76 25.06 11.62 -1.07
N LYS A 77 25.75 12.20 -0.08
CA LYS A 77 26.33 11.40 1.01
C LYS A 77 25.19 10.82 1.87
N PRO A 78 25.09 9.48 2.04
CA PRO A 78 24.07 8.89 2.89
C PRO A 78 24.28 9.32 4.35
N ARG A 79 23.20 9.30 5.15
CA ARG A 79 23.24 9.63 6.58
C ARG A 79 24.21 8.71 7.34
N THR A 80 24.19 7.43 7.00
CA THR A 80 25.04 6.38 7.54
C THR A 80 25.34 5.37 6.43
N GLU A 81 26.45 4.64 6.57
CA GLU A 81 26.81 3.52 5.69
C GLU A 81 26.30 2.18 6.25
N ASP A 82 25.74 2.16 7.45
CA ASP A 82 25.11 0.98 8.05
C ASP A 82 23.65 0.85 7.56
N PRO A 83 23.29 -0.22 6.81
CA PRO A 83 21.92 -0.44 6.36
C PRO A 83 20.90 -0.52 7.50
N ILE A 84 21.26 -1.10 8.65
CA ILE A 84 20.33 -1.28 9.76
C ILE A 84 20.02 0.07 10.40
N GLU A 85 21.04 0.88 10.68
CA GLU A 85 20.87 2.23 11.21
C GLU A 85 20.07 3.11 10.22
N GLN A 86 20.33 2.99 8.92
CA GLN A 86 19.57 3.70 7.89
C GLN A 86 18.09 3.29 7.89
N ALA A 87 17.81 1.98 8.00
CA ALA A 87 16.44 1.48 8.04
C ALA A 87 15.71 1.88 9.32
N ASP A 88 16.38 1.93 10.46
CA ASP A 88 15.80 2.40 11.72
C ASP A 88 15.39 3.88 11.64
N PHE A 89 16.18 4.72 10.94
CA PHE A 89 15.76 6.08 10.66
C PHE A 89 14.49 6.14 9.81
N VAL A 90 14.45 5.38 8.70
CA VAL A 90 13.27 5.32 7.81
C VAL A 90 12.05 4.83 8.59
N LEU A 91 12.18 3.74 9.34
CA LEU A 91 11.13 3.19 10.19
C LEU A 91 10.64 4.21 11.22
N GLY A 92 11.53 4.97 11.85
CA GLY A 92 11.17 6.04 12.77
C GLY A 92 10.30 7.12 12.12
N THR A 93 10.59 7.50 10.87
CA THR A 93 9.75 8.46 10.13
C THR A 93 8.40 7.87 9.74
N LEU A 94 8.36 6.59 9.35
CA LEU A 94 7.13 5.90 8.97
C LEU A 94 6.20 5.72 10.17
N LYS A 95 6.74 5.38 11.34
CA LYS A 95 5.99 5.31 12.61
C LYS A 95 5.32 6.64 12.89
N LYS A 96 6.10 7.74 12.93
CA LYS A 96 5.54 9.10 13.14
C LYS A 96 4.46 9.46 12.14
N TYR A 97 4.60 9.05 10.88
CA TYR A 97 3.63 9.33 9.85
C TYR A 97 2.33 8.56 10.06
N LEU A 98 2.37 7.24 10.24
CA LEU A 98 1.17 6.40 10.39
C LEU A 98 0.46 6.59 11.73
N THR A 99 1.17 6.97 12.79
CA THR A 99 0.56 7.24 14.11
C THR A 99 0.05 8.68 14.26
N SER A 100 0.29 9.56 13.28
CA SER A 100 -0.14 10.97 13.34
C SER A 100 -1.65 11.19 13.22
N GLY A 101 -2.41 10.17 12.84
CA GLY A 101 -3.85 10.26 12.67
C GLY A 101 -4.48 8.93 12.26
N PRO A 102 -5.78 8.93 11.96
CA PRO A 102 -6.47 7.70 11.58
C PRO A 102 -6.00 7.19 10.22
N VAL A 103 -5.94 5.87 10.09
CA VAL A 103 -5.74 5.16 8.83
C VAL A 103 -6.99 4.36 8.47
N ILE A 104 -7.14 4.01 7.20
CA ILE A 104 -8.14 3.03 6.76
C ILE A 104 -7.42 1.86 6.12
N ALA A 105 -7.47 0.71 6.78
CA ALA A 105 -6.99 -0.55 6.23
C ALA A 105 -8.12 -1.23 5.47
N MET A 106 -7.81 -1.79 4.30
CA MET A 106 -8.73 -2.48 3.41
C MET A 106 -8.08 -3.73 2.84
N VAL A 107 -8.88 -4.78 2.65
CA VAL A 107 -8.47 -5.98 1.91
C VAL A 107 -9.25 -6.06 0.62
N TRP A 108 -8.53 -6.06 -0.50
CA TRP A 108 -9.10 -6.17 -1.84
C TRP A 108 -8.83 -7.55 -2.42
N GLU A 109 -9.86 -8.18 -2.97
CA GLU A 109 -9.83 -9.51 -3.57
C GLU A 109 -10.10 -9.43 -5.09
N GLY A 110 -9.36 -10.22 -5.87
CA GLY A 110 -9.60 -10.40 -7.30
C GLY A 110 -8.40 -10.98 -8.04
N LEU A 111 -8.57 -11.25 -9.33
CA LEU A 111 -7.51 -11.79 -10.17
C LEU A 111 -6.31 -10.83 -10.22
N HIS A 112 -5.12 -11.30 -9.83
CA HIS A 112 -3.89 -10.48 -9.78
C HIS A 112 -4.03 -9.22 -8.91
N ALA A 113 -4.82 -9.28 -7.84
CA ALA A 113 -5.12 -8.14 -6.96
C ALA A 113 -3.87 -7.33 -6.58
N VAL A 114 -2.78 -7.97 -6.14
CA VAL A 114 -1.54 -7.29 -5.74
C VAL A 114 -1.00 -6.46 -6.90
N LYS A 115 -0.85 -7.07 -8.07
CA LYS A 115 -0.27 -6.41 -9.25
C LYS A 115 -1.17 -5.29 -9.79
N ILE A 116 -2.49 -5.51 -9.82
CA ILE A 116 -3.47 -4.51 -10.29
C ILE A 116 -3.52 -3.32 -9.33
N VAL A 117 -3.61 -3.56 -8.03
CA VAL A 117 -3.61 -2.49 -7.02
C VAL A 117 -2.34 -1.67 -7.10
N ARG A 118 -1.15 -2.30 -7.16
CA ARG A 118 0.11 -1.56 -7.30
C ARG A 118 0.16 -0.71 -8.57
N LYS A 119 -0.40 -1.20 -9.68
CA LYS A 119 -0.51 -0.44 -10.94
C LYS A 119 -1.42 0.79 -10.78
N ILE A 120 -2.57 0.64 -10.11
CA ILE A 120 -3.51 1.76 -9.84
C ILE A 120 -2.89 2.78 -8.88
N VAL A 121 -2.13 2.31 -7.88
CA VAL A 121 -1.50 3.14 -6.85
C VAL A 121 -0.39 4.02 -7.43
N GLY A 122 0.45 3.46 -8.31
CA GLY A 122 1.63 4.14 -8.86
C GLY A 122 2.91 3.87 -8.06
N GLY A 123 4.04 4.40 -8.56
CA GLY A 123 5.36 4.26 -7.95
C GLY A 123 5.43 4.85 -6.54
N THR A 124 6.45 4.51 -5.75
CA THR A 124 6.53 4.98 -4.34
C THR A 124 6.61 6.50 -4.22
N GLU A 125 7.31 7.16 -5.14
CA GLU A 125 7.44 8.61 -5.20
C GLU A 125 6.36 9.22 -6.09
N PRO A 126 5.57 10.18 -5.58
CA PRO A 126 4.56 10.86 -6.36
C PRO A 126 5.10 11.65 -7.57
N LEU A 127 6.19 12.40 -7.38
CA LEU A 127 6.82 13.20 -8.44
C LEU A 127 7.11 12.40 -9.73
N THR A 128 7.45 11.12 -9.58
CA THR A 128 7.79 10.22 -10.70
C THR A 128 6.68 9.22 -11.03
N SER A 129 5.51 9.33 -10.38
CA SER A 129 4.36 8.46 -10.65
C SER A 129 3.58 8.97 -11.87
N ASP A 130 3.16 8.05 -12.73
CA ASP A 130 2.41 8.38 -13.95
C ASP A 130 1.05 9.02 -13.65
N VAL A 131 0.61 9.89 -14.57
CA VAL A 131 -0.75 10.44 -14.60
C VAL A 131 -1.77 9.32 -14.69
N GLY A 132 -2.86 9.42 -13.92
CA GLY A 132 -3.91 8.41 -13.80
C GLY A 132 -3.70 7.44 -12.62
N THR A 133 -2.52 7.43 -11.99
CA THR A 133 -2.28 6.70 -10.74
C THR A 133 -2.76 7.50 -9.53
N ILE A 134 -3.07 6.83 -8.42
CA ILE A 134 -3.49 7.50 -7.17
C ILE A 134 -2.42 8.51 -6.72
N ARG A 135 -1.13 8.13 -6.76
CA ARG A 135 -0.04 9.00 -6.33
C ARG A 135 0.22 10.14 -7.31
N GLY A 136 0.18 9.87 -8.62
CA GLY A 136 0.36 10.92 -9.64
C GLY A 136 -0.77 11.94 -9.67
N ASP A 137 -2.02 11.51 -9.45
CA ASP A 137 -3.18 12.41 -9.55
C ASP A 137 -3.41 13.27 -8.30
N PHE A 138 -3.02 12.76 -7.12
CA PHE A 138 -3.41 13.38 -5.86
C PHE A 138 -2.25 13.91 -5.01
N VAL A 139 -1.00 13.79 -5.45
CA VAL A 139 0.15 14.12 -4.59
C VAL A 139 1.25 14.83 -5.37
N LEU A 140 1.77 15.91 -4.78
CA LEU A 140 2.86 16.74 -5.32
C LEU A 140 4.18 16.62 -4.52
N ASP A 141 4.33 15.56 -3.73
CA ASP A 141 5.48 15.33 -2.83
C ASP A 141 6.59 14.51 -3.53
N SER A 142 7.80 14.56 -2.97
CA SER A 142 8.99 13.89 -3.54
C SER A 142 9.92 13.36 -2.44
N TYR A 143 10.86 12.48 -2.80
CA TYR A 143 11.91 12.07 -1.87
C TYR A 143 12.73 13.27 -1.40
N GLN A 144 13.11 14.15 -2.33
CA GLN A 144 13.87 15.36 -1.99
C GLN A 144 13.17 16.17 -0.90
N LYS A 145 11.86 16.40 -1.06
CA LYS A 145 11.12 17.19 -0.07
C LYS A 145 10.96 16.47 1.26
N GLY A 146 10.80 15.15 1.24
CA GLY A 146 10.80 14.32 2.45
C GLY A 146 12.13 14.38 3.21
N ASP A 147 13.25 14.30 2.48
CA ASP A 147 14.60 14.35 3.04
C ASP A 147 14.90 15.72 3.66
N GLU A 148 14.59 16.83 2.96
CA GLU A 148 14.74 18.20 3.46
C GLU A 148 13.97 18.43 4.77
N ASP A 149 12.73 17.91 4.84
CA ASP A 149 11.84 18.05 5.99
C ASP A 149 12.09 16.98 7.08
N ASN A 150 13.04 16.05 6.89
CA ASN A 150 13.29 14.90 7.77
C ASN A 150 12.03 14.05 8.08
N ARG A 151 11.25 13.73 7.05
CA ARG A 151 10.00 12.95 7.14
C ARG A 151 9.89 11.94 6.00
N SER A 152 9.01 10.95 6.16
CA SER A 152 8.66 10.08 5.04
C SER A 152 7.96 10.87 3.93
N VAL A 153 8.10 10.39 2.68
CA VAL A 153 7.28 10.87 1.57
C VAL A 153 5.81 10.60 1.87
N ARG A 154 5.01 11.64 1.80
CA ARG A 154 3.56 11.59 2.00
C ARG A 154 2.91 11.17 0.69
N ASN A 155 2.77 9.87 0.51
CA ASN A 155 2.29 9.26 -0.73
C ASN A 155 0.89 8.64 -0.60
N LEU A 156 0.09 9.09 0.38
CA LEU A 156 -1.30 8.75 0.69
C LEU A 156 -1.62 7.31 1.06
N ILE A 157 -0.91 6.33 0.51
CA ILE A 157 -1.40 4.96 0.48
C ILE A 157 -0.26 3.95 0.53
N HIS A 158 -0.46 2.87 1.28
CA HIS A 158 0.31 1.63 1.24
C HIS A 158 -0.44 0.58 0.43
N ALA A 159 0.32 -0.27 -0.27
CA ALA A 159 -0.20 -1.48 -0.93
C ALA A 159 0.88 -2.55 -0.88
N SER A 160 0.50 -3.79 -0.57
CA SER A 160 1.42 -4.94 -0.49
C SER A 160 2.24 -5.09 -1.79
N GLY A 161 3.52 -5.41 -1.67
CA GLY A 161 4.47 -5.51 -2.79
C GLY A 161 4.43 -6.84 -3.54
N SER A 162 4.13 -7.94 -2.83
CA SER A 162 3.98 -9.30 -3.37
C SER A 162 2.77 -10.03 -2.76
N THR A 163 2.47 -11.23 -3.28
CA THR A 163 1.45 -12.13 -2.73
C THR A 163 1.81 -12.62 -1.34
N GLU A 164 3.07 -12.94 -1.10
CA GLU A 164 3.57 -13.41 0.20
C GLU A 164 3.52 -12.29 1.24
N GLU A 165 3.93 -11.07 0.85
CA GLU A 165 3.82 -9.89 1.70
C GLU A 165 2.35 -9.58 2.03
N ALA A 166 1.46 -9.66 1.04
CA ALA A 166 0.02 -9.48 1.26
C ALA A 166 -0.55 -10.45 2.28
N ASP A 167 -0.20 -11.74 2.21
CA ASP A 167 -0.69 -12.75 3.17
C ASP A 167 -0.21 -12.48 4.60
N MET A 168 1.04 -12.06 4.78
CA MET A 168 1.58 -11.69 6.09
C MET A 168 0.93 -10.42 6.62
N GLU A 169 0.79 -9.40 5.77
CA GLU A 169 0.19 -8.13 6.11
C GLU A 169 -1.30 -8.29 6.46
N ILE A 170 -2.09 -9.04 5.69
CA ILE A 170 -3.51 -9.24 5.97
C ILE A 170 -3.69 -9.88 7.35
N LYS A 171 -2.88 -10.88 7.72
CA LYS A 171 -2.92 -11.51 9.05
C LYS A 171 -2.51 -10.56 10.18
N HIS A 172 -1.60 -9.64 9.91
CA HIS A 172 -1.20 -8.61 10.89
C HIS A 172 -2.30 -7.58 11.10
N TRP A 173 -3.03 -7.23 10.02
CA TRP A 173 -4.01 -6.17 10.04
C TRP A 173 -5.43 -6.64 10.33
N PHE A 174 -5.82 -7.90 10.07
CA PHE A 174 -7.19 -8.38 10.19
C PHE A 174 -7.27 -9.76 10.84
N GLU A 175 -8.29 -9.92 11.68
CA GLU A 175 -8.75 -11.24 12.14
C GLU A 175 -9.65 -11.88 11.08
N ASP A 176 -9.72 -13.21 11.07
CA ASP A 176 -10.48 -13.96 10.04
C ASP A 176 -11.97 -13.55 9.98
N PHE A 177 -12.58 -13.22 11.11
CA PHE A 177 -13.99 -12.82 11.17
C PHE A 177 -14.26 -11.41 10.60
N GLU A 178 -13.21 -10.59 10.44
CA GLU A 178 -13.31 -9.26 9.82
C GLU A 178 -13.32 -9.35 8.28
N LEU A 179 -13.03 -10.54 7.72
CA LEU A 179 -13.00 -10.80 6.28
C LEU A 179 -14.32 -11.46 5.83
N VAL A 180 -15.09 -10.73 5.03
CA VAL A 180 -16.44 -11.13 4.61
C VAL A 180 -16.40 -11.86 3.27
N ASN A 181 -16.97 -13.06 3.23
CA ASN A 181 -17.15 -13.82 2.00
C ASN A 181 -18.55 -13.52 1.39
N TYR A 182 -18.56 -12.90 0.21
CA TYR A 182 -19.77 -12.60 -0.54
C TYR A 182 -19.49 -12.57 -2.06
N ARG A 183 -20.55 -12.52 -2.86
CA ARG A 183 -20.50 -12.51 -4.33
C ARG A 183 -20.95 -11.17 -4.88
N LEU A 184 -20.18 -10.61 -5.82
CA LEU A 184 -20.58 -9.51 -6.67
C LEU A 184 -21.11 -10.00 -8.03
N VAL A 185 -22.02 -9.23 -8.63
CA VAL A 185 -22.48 -9.46 -10.01
C VAL A 185 -21.32 -9.33 -11.00
N GLN A 186 -20.42 -8.37 -10.77
CA GLN A 186 -19.23 -8.19 -11.61
C GLN A 186 -18.31 -9.41 -11.63
N GLU A 187 -18.13 -10.10 -10.49
CA GLU A 187 -17.35 -11.35 -10.44
C GLU A 187 -17.98 -12.44 -11.30
N ALA A 188 -19.31 -12.52 -11.33
CA ALA A 188 -20.01 -13.47 -12.20
C ALA A 188 -19.65 -13.22 -13.67
N ILE A 189 -19.68 -11.95 -14.10
CA ILE A 189 -19.39 -11.58 -15.48
C ILE A 189 -17.90 -11.69 -15.81
N LEU A 190 -17.00 -11.23 -14.92
CA LEU A 190 -15.56 -11.22 -15.17
C LEU A 190 -14.94 -12.63 -15.20
N TYR A 191 -15.54 -13.58 -14.47
CA TYR A 191 -14.98 -14.91 -14.28
C TYR A 191 -15.75 -16.02 -14.98
N ASP A 192 -16.88 -15.71 -15.60
CA ASP A 192 -17.55 -16.59 -16.56
C ASP A 192 -16.66 -16.75 -17.80
N VAL A 193 -16.46 -18.01 -18.21
CA VAL A 193 -15.59 -18.36 -19.33
C VAL A 193 -16.22 -17.96 -20.66
N ASN A 194 -17.54 -18.11 -20.78
CA ASN A 194 -18.27 -17.96 -22.02
C ASN A 194 -19.20 -16.74 -22.00
N LEU A 195 -19.35 -16.08 -20.85
CA LEU A 195 -20.36 -15.06 -20.61
C LEU A 195 -21.78 -15.61 -20.88
N ASP A 196 -21.98 -16.88 -20.55
CA ASP A 196 -23.25 -17.57 -20.75
C ASP A 196 -24.34 -16.95 -19.84
N GLY A 197 -25.54 -16.73 -20.38
CA GLY A 197 -26.65 -16.15 -19.60
C GLY A 197 -26.65 -14.61 -19.49
N ILE A 198 -25.87 -13.89 -20.32
CA ILE A 198 -26.06 -12.44 -20.51
C ILE A 198 -27.30 -12.13 -21.35
N LEU A 199 -27.60 -12.97 -22.34
CA LEU A 199 -28.76 -12.79 -23.22
C LEU A 199 -29.97 -13.52 -22.61
N GLU A 200 -31.10 -12.80 -22.52
CA GLU A 200 -32.42 -13.32 -22.15
C GLU A 200 -33.11 -14.03 -23.33
#